data_AF-A0A7V5WKC5-F1
#
_entry.id   AF-A0A7V5WKC5-F1
#
_cell.length_a   1.000
_cell.length_b   1.000
_cell.length_c   1.000
_cell.angle_alpha   90.00
_cell.angle_beta   90.00
_cell.angle_gamma   90.00
#
_symmetry.space_group_name_H-M   'P 1'
#
loop_
_entity.id
_entity.type
_entity.pdbx_description
1 polymer ?
#
loop_
_entity_poly.entity_id
_entity_poly.type
_entity_poly.pdbx_seq_one_letter_code
_entity_poly.pdbx_strand_id
1 'polypeptide(L)'
;MNTFPSQTTVGPGPSRIFAVLAAVLFFLLAGGGVVAAHGAEKASFSWLANPPEDNVVGYRLYYGSESRFTLNQTLKTNFTYDYYIDFAEAKRCLDDGTDANCRDLSAADFQCWNLYGDAPLCTVYGLNGLLFFALTAYNAQAESDFTPELSVRFGIVPPSAQLMSAINLLLLDGKK
;
A
#
# COMPACT_ATOMS: atom_id res chain seq x y z
N MET A 1 11.72 14.38 -18.02
CA MET A 1 13.19 14.37 -18.14
C MET A 1 13.70 15.38 -17.15
N ASN A 2 13.88 14.96 -15.92
CA ASN A 2 14.62 15.71 -14.91
C ASN A 2 15.84 14.85 -14.59
N THR A 3 16.97 15.50 -14.31
CA THR A 3 18.26 14.87 -14.12
C THR A 3 18.96 15.56 -12.95
N PHE A 4 19.41 14.81 -11.95
CA PHE A 4 20.35 15.31 -10.93
C PHE A 4 21.77 14.71 -11.21
N PRO A 5 22.88 15.15 -10.59
CA PRO A 5 24.23 14.65 -10.91
C PRO A 5 24.68 13.46 -10.03
N SER A 6 25.37 12.49 -10.63
CA SER A 6 25.79 11.19 -10.06
C SER A 6 27.22 11.18 -9.49
N GLN A 7 27.46 10.44 -8.39
CA GLN A 7 28.76 9.78 -8.05
C GLN A 7 28.58 8.48 -7.22
N THR A 8 29.65 7.68 -7.20
CA THR A 8 29.70 6.21 -7.26
C THR A 8 30.25 5.52 -5.98
N THR A 9 30.04 4.18 -5.89
CA THR A 9 30.89 3.12 -5.24
C THR A 9 30.76 2.89 -3.71
N VAL A 10 30.80 1.68 -3.09
CA VAL A 10 31.15 0.27 -3.43
C VAL A 10 30.75 -0.65 -2.24
N GLY A 11 30.30 -1.91 -2.46
CA GLY A 11 30.20 -2.99 -1.43
C GLY A 11 31.50 -3.83 -1.35
N PRO A 12 31.57 -5.11 -0.93
CA PRO A 12 30.60 -6.03 -0.30
C PRO A 12 31.19 -6.88 0.88
N GLY A 13 30.44 -7.86 1.43
CA GLY A 13 31.03 -9.02 2.14
C GLY A 13 30.10 -9.82 3.06
N PRO A 14 29.78 -11.10 2.78
CA PRO A 14 28.89 -11.95 3.58
C PRO A 14 29.60 -13.12 4.32
N SER A 15 28.82 -13.80 5.18
CA SER A 15 28.85 -15.23 5.55
C SER A 15 29.34 -15.65 6.95
N ARG A 16 28.50 -16.47 7.62
CA ARG A 16 28.73 -17.89 8.05
C ARG A 16 27.61 -18.29 9.02
N ILE A 17 26.62 -19.08 8.59
CA ILE A 17 26.47 -20.54 8.77
C ILE A 17 26.77 -21.04 10.20
N PHE A 18 25.74 -21.51 10.90
CA PHE A 18 25.79 -22.64 11.84
C PHE A 18 24.47 -23.44 11.80
N ALA A 19 24.60 -24.74 12.02
CA ALA A 19 23.64 -25.78 11.69
C ALA A 19 23.08 -26.49 12.94
N VAL A 20 22.05 -27.33 12.69
CA VAL A 20 21.67 -28.58 13.40
C VAL A 20 20.55 -28.52 14.48
N LEU A 21 19.41 -29.10 14.06
CA LEU A 21 18.44 -30.00 14.72
C LEU A 21 18.05 -29.85 16.21
N ALA A 22 16.73 -29.76 16.46
CA ALA A 22 15.99 -30.68 17.34
C ALA A 22 14.47 -30.58 17.12
N ALA A 23 13.82 -31.72 16.88
CA ALA A 23 12.38 -31.85 16.76
C ALA A 23 11.73 -32.08 18.13
N VAL A 24 10.68 -31.33 18.45
CA VAL A 24 9.72 -31.67 19.52
C VAL A 24 8.32 -31.40 18.99
N LEU A 25 7.61 -32.48 18.68
CA LEU A 25 6.21 -32.51 18.27
C LEU A 25 5.35 -32.60 19.54
N PHE A 26 4.64 -31.53 19.89
CA PHE A 26 3.64 -31.53 20.96
C PHE A 26 2.25 -31.48 20.33
N PHE A 27 1.43 -32.49 20.60
CA PHE A 27 0.06 -32.62 20.09
C PHE A 27 -0.95 -31.91 21.01
N LEU A 28 -1.84 -31.14 20.36
CA LEU A 28 -3.25 -30.86 20.69
C LEU A 28 -3.62 -30.02 21.91
N LEU A 29 -4.11 -28.81 21.61
CA LEU A 29 -5.44 -28.38 22.06
C LEU A 29 -6.06 -27.48 20.97
N ALA A 30 -7.16 -27.98 20.40
CA ALA A 30 -8.03 -27.27 19.48
C ALA A 30 -8.75 -26.14 20.24
N GLY A 31 -8.13 -24.97 20.27
CA GLY A 31 -8.80 -23.70 20.49
C GLY A 31 -9.02 -23.04 19.13
N GLY A 32 -10.03 -23.52 18.40
CA GLY A 32 -10.51 -22.89 17.17
C GLY A 32 -11.17 -21.56 17.49
N GLY A 33 -10.39 -20.58 17.95
CA GLY A 33 -10.74 -19.19 17.75
C GLY A 33 -10.70 -18.96 16.26
N VAL A 34 -11.87 -18.81 15.64
CA VAL A 34 -11.97 -18.11 14.37
C VAL A 34 -11.46 -16.69 14.64
N VAL A 35 -10.15 -16.49 14.54
CA VAL A 35 -9.65 -15.18 14.17
C VAL A 35 -10.30 -14.98 12.82
N ALA A 36 -11.30 -14.11 12.75
CA ALA A 36 -11.69 -13.57 11.47
C ALA A 36 -10.39 -13.02 10.90
N ALA A 37 -9.79 -13.76 9.97
CA ALA A 37 -8.85 -13.18 9.06
C ALA A 37 -9.69 -12.12 8.37
N HIS A 38 -9.66 -10.89 8.89
CA HIS A 38 -9.83 -9.73 8.04
C HIS A 38 -8.87 -10.02 6.91
N GLY A 39 -9.39 -10.46 5.77
CA GLY A 39 -8.59 -10.60 4.57
C GLY A 39 -8.04 -9.21 4.38
N ALA A 40 -6.79 -9.00 4.79
CA ALA A 40 -6.18 -7.68 4.77
C ALA A 40 -6.07 -7.35 3.30
N GLU A 41 -7.03 -6.56 2.82
CA GLU A 41 -7.08 -6.23 1.41
C GLU A 41 -5.81 -5.47 1.10
N LYS A 42 -5.20 -5.88 0.00
CA LYS A 42 -3.86 -5.45 -0.35
C LYS A 42 -3.87 -4.91 -1.77
N ALA A 43 -3.01 -3.94 -2.01
CA ALA A 43 -2.66 -3.50 -3.35
C ALA A 43 -1.16 -3.53 -3.51
N SER A 44 -0.73 -3.98 -4.69
CA SER A 44 0.66 -3.96 -5.09
C SER A 44 0.86 -2.88 -6.13
N PHE A 45 1.81 -2.00 -5.88
CA PHE A 45 2.15 -0.86 -6.72
C PHE A 45 3.54 -1.11 -7.29
N SER A 46 3.62 -1.13 -8.62
CA SER A 46 4.89 -1.15 -9.34
C SER A 46 5.01 0.07 -10.21
N TRP A 47 6.20 0.64 -10.31
CA TRP A 47 6.48 1.77 -11.18
C TRP A 47 7.82 1.59 -11.88
N LEU A 48 8.07 2.42 -12.89
CA LEU A 48 9.39 2.58 -13.47
C LEU A 48 10.18 3.52 -12.58
N ALA A 49 11.36 3.08 -12.13
CA ALA A 49 12.21 3.93 -11.30
C ALA A 49 12.60 5.23 -12.01
N ASN A 50 12.85 6.25 -11.20
CA ASN A 50 13.45 7.48 -11.70
C ASN A 50 14.85 7.17 -12.26
N PRO A 51 15.30 7.93 -13.28
CA PRO A 51 16.67 7.83 -13.74
C PRO A 51 17.66 7.95 -12.56
N PRO A 52 18.75 7.16 -12.50
CA PRO A 52 19.66 7.15 -11.36
C PRO A 52 20.22 8.52 -11.03
N GLU A 53 20.37 9.36 -12.05
CA GLU A 53 20.86 10.71 -11.92
C GLU A 53 19.94 11.55 -11.03
N ASP A 54 18.63 11.26 -10.90
CA ASP A 54 17.70 11.98 -10.01
C ASP A 54 17.98 11.85 -8.50
N ASN A 55 18.88 10.94 -8.11
CA ASN A 55 19.28 10.69 -6.73
C ASN A 55 18.07 10.50 -5.79
N VAL A 56 17.04 9.79 -6.26
CA VAL A 56 15.85 9.49 -5.46
C VAL A 56 16.24 8.64 -4.25
N VAL A 57 15.86 9.11 -3.06
CA VAL A 57 16.16 8.43 -1.79
C VAL A 57 14.93 7.78 -1.17
N GLY A 58 13.74 8.10 -1.68
CA GLY A 58 12.49 7.49 -1.24
C GLY A 58 11.31 7.82 -2.13
N TYR A 59 10.21 7.16 -1.82
CA TYR A 59 8.94 7.28 -2.51
C TYR A 59 7.82 7.38 -1.49
N ARG A 60 6.84 8.26 -1.73
CA ARG A 60 5.65 8.40 -0.90
C ARG A 60 4.41 8.03 -1.68
N LEU A 61 3.65 7.08 -1.14
CA LEU A 61 2.34 6.71 -1.67
C LEU A 61 1.26 7.45 -0.88
N TYR A 62 0.65 8.44 -1.52
CA TYR A 62 -0.47 9.20 -1.00
C TYR A 62 -1.78 8.49 -1.32
N TYR A 63 -2.70 8.47 -0.35
CA TYR A 63 -4.00 7.89 -0.56
C TYR A 63 -5.09 8.45 0.34
N GLY A 64 -6.33 8.38 -0.13
CA GLY A 64 -7.49 8.86 0.61
C GLY A 64 -8.82 8.42 0.00
N SER A 65 -9.90 8.75 0.69
CA SER A 65 -11.28 8.41 0.30
C SER A 65 -11.86 9.32 -0.78
N GLU A 66 -11.19 10.44 -1.07
CA GLU A 66 -11.57 11.40 -2.11
C GLU A 66 -10.54 11.48 -3.23
N SER A 67 -11.01 11.71 -4.46
CA SER A 67 -10.16 12.03 -5.62
C SER A 67 -9.66 13.46 -5.52
N ARG A 68 -8.43 13.71 -5.97
CA ARG A 68 -7.90 15.07 -6.17
C ARG A 68 -8.54 15.82 -7.34
N PHE A 69 -9.32 15.13 -8.16
CA PHE A 69 -10.00 15.69 -9.31
C PHE A 69 -11.50 15.88 -9.03
N THR A 70 -12.07 16.90 -9.66
CA THR A 70 -13.53 17.05 -9.79
C THR A 70 -14.09 16.05 -10.79
N LEU A 71 -15.42 15.93 -10.86
CA LEU A 71 -16.09 15.07 -11.85
C LEU A 71 -15.71 15.43 -13.31
N ASN A 72 -15.39 16.70 -13.56
CA ASN A 72 -14.94 17.20 -14.86
C ASN A 72 -13.42 17.07 -15.06
N GLN A 73 -12.74 16.22 -14.28
CA GLN A 73 -11.29 15.96 -14.37
C GLN A 73 -10.41 17.21 -14.16
N THR A 74 -10.95 18.25 -13.50
CA THR A 74 -10.17 19.42 -13.12
C THR A 74 -9.56 19.21 -11.73
N LEU A 75 -8.27 19.52 -11.57
CA LEU A 75 -7.57 19.44 -10.28
C LEU A 75 -8.22 20.39 -9.27
N LYS A 76 -8.51 19.89 -8.06
CA LYS A 76 -9.04 20.69 -6.97
C LYS A 76 -7.94 21.64 -6.44
N THR A 77 -8.30 22.91 -6.21
CA THR A 77 -7.45 23.86 -5.46
C THR A 77 -7.70 23.65 -3.98
N ASN A 78 -6.67 23.39 -3.17
CA ASN A 78 -6.78 23.03 -1.74
C ASN A 78 -7.29 21.59 -1.47
N PHE A 79 -6.67 20.62 -2.13
CA PHE A 79 -6.86 19.20 -1.84
C PHE A 79 -5.63 18.64 -1.16
N THR A 80 -5.85 17.80 -0.15
CA THR A 80 -4.84 16.90 0.44
C THR A 80 -5.43 15.50 0.45
N TYR A 81 -4.55 14.50 0.41
CA TYR A 81 -4.98 13.13 0.66
C TYR A 81 -5.27 12.96 2.16
N ASP A 82 -5.78 11.79 2.55
CA ASP A 82 -5.99 11.49 3.97
C ASP A 82 -4.66 11.08 4.63
N TYR A 83 -3.85 10.29 3.91
CA TYR A 83 -2.60 9.71 4.40
C TYR A 83 -1.53 9.66 3.32
N TYR A 84 -0.28 9.52 3.74
CA TYR A 84 0.78 8.98 2.90
C TYR A 84 1.56 7.87 3.60
N ILE A 85 2.18 6.98 2.82
CA ILE A 85 3.17 6.00 3.28
C ILE A 85 4.53 6.40 2.71
N ASP A 86 5.51 6.64 3.58
CA ASP A 86 6.91 6.76 3.18
C ASP A 86 7.56 5.38 3.20
N PHE A 87 7.89 4.86 2.02
CA PHE A 87 8.44 3.51 1.88
C PHE A 87 9.88 3.39 2.37
N ALA A 88 10.66 4.48 2.35
CA ALA A 88 12.04 4.47 2.81
C ALA A 88 12.11 4.53 4.33
N GLU A 89 11.22 5.32 4.95
CA GLU A 89 11.15 5.43 6.41
C GLU A 89 10.28 4.37 7.09
N ALA A 90 9.54 3.58 6.30
CA ALA A 90 8.56 2.63 6.82
C ALA A 90 7.54 3.28 7.76
N LYS A 91 6.96 4.41 7.33
CA LYS A 91 5.97 5.17 8.13
C LYS A 91 4.70 5.44 7.36
N ARG A 92 3.59 5.56 8.09
CA ARG A 92 2.33 6.12 7.61
C ARG A 92 2.02 7.39 8.38
N CYS A 93 1.74 8.46 7.68
CA CYS A 93 1.44 9.76 8.27
C CYS A 93 0.09 10.30 7.76
N LEU A 94 -0.52 11.21 8.52
CA LEU A 94 -1.56 12.07 7.98
C LEU A 94 -0.96 13.04 6.96
N ASP A 95 -1.66 13.28 5.86
CA ASP A 95 -1.26 14.31 4.89
C ASP A 95 -1.83 15.67 5.32
N ASP A 96 -1.35 16.16 6.47
CA ASP A 96 -1.77 17.43 7.09
C ASP A 96 -0.75 18.58 6.87
N GLY A 97 0.25 18.34 6.02
CA GLY A 97 1.36 19.27 5.77
C GLY A 97 2.44 19.24 6.85
N THR A 98 2.38 18.31 7.81
CA THR A 98 3.40 18.11 8.85
C THR A 98 3.78 16.64 9.00
N ASP A 99 5.00 16.38 9.49
CA ASP A 99 5.46 15.02 9.82
C ASP A 99 5.19 14.64 11.29
N ALA A 100 4.25 15.34 11.94
CA ALA A 100 3.98 15.17 13.36
C ALA A 100 3.10 13.94 13.67
N ASN A 101 2.22 13.58 12.74
CA ASN A 101 1.20 12.55 12.94
C ASN A 101 1.54 11.27 12.17
N CYS A 102 2.70 10.70 12.51
CA CYS A 102 3.23 9.48 11.87
C CYS A 102 3.19 8.29 12.82
N ARG A 103 2.93 7.11 12.26
CA ARG A 103 3.15 5.81 12.92
C ARG A 103 4.14 4.98 12.13
N ASP A 104 5.02 4.27 12.84
CA ASP A 104 5.89 3.27 12.23
C ASP A 104 5.06 2.10 11.68
N LEU A 105 5.50 1.56 10.55
CA LEU A 105 4.90 0.43 9.87
C LEU A 105 5.79 -0.81 9.99
N SER A 106 5.13 -1.96 10.08
CA SER A 106 5.78 -3.27 10.11
C SER A 106 5.63 -4.00 8.78
N ALA A 107 6.27 -5.17 8.66
CA ALA A 107 6.09 -6.08 7.52
C ALA A 107 4.65 -6.61 7.34
N ALA A 108 3.78 -6.42 8.35
CA ALA A 108 2.35 -6.73 8.25
C ALA A 108 1.54 -5.59 7.60
N ASP A 109 2.08 -4.37 7.58
CA ASP A 109 1.43 -3.19 7.00
C ASP A 109 1.85 -2.97 5.54
N PHE A 110 3.12 -3.21 5.22
CA PHE A 110 3.62 -3.14 3.84
C PHE A 110 4.89 -3.98 3.64
N GLN A 111 5.17 -4.30 2.38
CA GLN A 111 6.40 -4.97 1.95
C GLN A 111 6.85 -4.40 0.62
N CYS A 112 8.12 -3.98 0.53
CA CYS A 112 8.71 -3.53 -0.72
C CYS A 112 9.78 -4.52 -1.20
N TRP A 113 9.78 -4.75 -2.50
CA TRP A 113 10.84 -5.44 -3.22
C TRP A 113 11.50 -4.47 -4.18
N ASN A 114 12.83 -4.44 -4.14
CA ASN A 114 13.64 -3.65 -5.07
C ASN A 114 13.28 -2.15 -5.10
N LEU A 115 13.01 -1.53 -3.93
CA LEU A 115 12.54 -0.13 -3.84
C LEU A 115 13.41 0.86 -4.62
N TYR A 116 14.71 0.59 -4.74
CA TYR A 116 15.70 1.45 -5.39
C TYR A 116 16.25 0.88 -6.71
N GLY A 117 15.70 -0.23 -7.20
CA GLY A 117 16.10 -0.77 -8.51
C GLY A 117 15.11 -0.40 -9.60
N ASP A 118 15.32 -0.92 -10.81
CA ASP A 118 14.64 -0.44 -12.02
C ASP A 118 13.11 -0.65 -12.03
N ALA A 119 12.62 -1.60 -11.21
CA ALA A 119 11.20 -1.92 -11.08
C ALA A 119 10.84 -2.10 -9.59
N PRO A 120 10.66 -0.99 -8.85
CA PRO A 120 10.20 -1.03 -7.48
C PRO A 120 8.80 -1.65 -7.41
N LEU A 121 8.56 -2.46 -6.38
CA LEU A 121 7.27 -3.09 -6.12
C LEU A 121 6.98 -3.02 -4.63
N CYS A 122 5.94 -2.28 -4.24
CA CYS A 122 5.49 -2.22 -2.85
C CYS A 122 4.06 -2.74 -2.72
N THR A 123 3.85 -3.66 -1.80
CA THR A 123 2.53 -4.16 -1.42
C THR A 123 2.12 -3.53 -0.11
N VAL A 124 0.95 -2.89 -0.08
CA VAL A 124 0.35 -2.29 1.12
C VAL A 124 -0.85 -3.11 1.52
N TYR A 125 -0.99 -3.37 2.82
CA TYR A 125 -2.05 -4.20 3.41
C TYR A 125 -2.99 -3.37 4.28
N GLY A 126 -4.15 -3.96 4.61
CA GLY A 126 -5.12 -3.35 5.50
C GLY A 126 -5.84 -2.15 4.88
N LEU A 127 -5.99 -2.16 3.55
CA LEU A 127 -6.77 -1.17 2.82
C LEU A 127 -8.27 -1.53 2.91
N ASN A 128 -9.14 -0.53 2.80
CA ASN A 128 -10.59 -0.71 2.83
C ASN A 128 -11.27 0.47 2.13
N GLY A 129 -12.42 0.22 1.51
CA GLY A 129 -13.24 1.22 0.86
C GLY A 129 -12.76 1.56 -0.54
N LEU A 130 -13.40 2.56 -1.15
CA LEU A 130 -12.87 3.18 -2.35
C LEU A 130 -11.73 4.12 -1.94
N LEU A 131 -10.55 3.90 -2.50
CA LEU A 131 -9.38 4.72 -2.25
C LEU A 131 -8.79 5.23 -3.57
N PHE A 132 -8.29 6.46 -3.52
CA PHE A 132 -7.56 7.13 -4.59
C PHE A 132 -6.08 7.20 -4.21
N PHE A 133 -5.19 6.95 -5.15
CA PHE A 133 -3.75 6.82 -4.90
C PHE A 133 -2.94 7.67 -5.86
N ALA A 134 -1.88 8.28 -5.37
CA ALA A 134 -0.83 8.87 -6.19
C ALA A 134 0.53 8.65 -5.53
N LEU A 135 1.58 8.58 -6.34
CA LEU A 135 2.96 8.41 -5.89
C LEU A 135 3.76 9.67 -6.17
N THR A 136 4.70 9.98 -5.30
CA THR A 136 5.79 10.93 -5.55
C THR A 136 7.13 10.25 -5.32
N ALA A 137 8.18 10.83 -5.89
CA ALA A 137 9.57 10.52 -5.57
C ALA A 137 10.20 11.73 -4.88
N TYR A 138 11.07 11.50 -3.90
CA TYR A 138 11.80 12.59 -3.26
C TYR A 138 13.30 12.30 -3.14
N ASN A 139 14.07 13.38 -3.10
CA ASN A 139 15.49 13.38 -2.77
C ASN A 139 15.77 14.38 -1.66
N ALA A 140 17.04 14.67 -1.40
CA ALA A 140 17.45 15.57 -0.31
C ALA A 140 17.04 17.04 -0.52
N GLN A 141 16.59 17.41 -1.73
CA GLN A 141 16.30 18.81 -2.08
C GLN A 141 14.82 19.06 -2.31
N ALA A 142 14.12 18.09 -2.90
CA ALA A 142 12.75 18.30 -3.35
C ALA A 142 11.96 16.98 -3.43
N GLU A 143 10.66 17.15 -3.56
CA GLU A 143 9.70 16.11 -3.88
C GLU A 143 9.10 16.41 -5.26
N SER A 144 8.87 15.36 -6.05
CA SER A 144 8.32 15.47 -7.39
C SER A 144 6.84 15.82 -7.39
N ASP A 145 6.34 16.20 -8.57
CA ASP A 145 4.89 16.15 -8.81
C ASP A 145 4.37 14.72 -8.65
N PHE A 146 3.07 14.62 -8.38
CA PHE A 146 2.39 13.34 -8.29
C PHE A 146 2.31 12.61 -9.64
N THR A 147 2.34 11.29 -9.61
CA THR A 147 1.90 10.43 -10.71
C THR A 147 0.41 10.67 -11.06
N PRO A 148 -0.07 10.13 -12.19
CA PRO A 148 -1.52 9.97 -12.41
C PRO A 148 -2.19 9.28 -11.22
N GLU A 149 -3.42 9.70 -10.92
CA GLU A 149 -4.18 9.15 -9.80
C GLU A 149 -4.82 7.81 -10.21
N LEU A 150 -4.71 6.81 -9.35
CA LEU A 150 -5.37 5.53 -9.48
C LEU A 150 -6.55 5.45 -8.50
N SER A 151 -7.60 4.72 -8.86
CA SER A 151 -8.69 4.43 -7.93
C SER A 151 -8.88 2.93 -7.80
N VAL A 152 -9.00 2.44 -6.56
CA VAL A 152 -9.17 1.02 -6.26
C VAL A 152 -10.22 0.88 -5.17
N ARG A 153 -11.14 -0.06 -5.36
CA ARG A 153 -12.15 -0.40 -4.35
C ARG A 153 -11.74 -1.67 -3.61
N PHE A 154 -11.53 -1.51 -2.32
CA PHE A 154 -11.31 -2.54 -1.32
C PHE A 154 -12.63 -2.71 -0.54
N GLY A 155 -13.07 -3.93 -0.33
CA GLY A 155 -14.23 -4.31 0.47
C GLY A 155 -14.83 -5.62 -0.03
N ILE A 156 -15.36 -6.43 0.88
CA ILE A 156 -15.86 -7.79 0.60
C ILE A 156 -17.15 -7.76 -0.24
N VAL A 157 -17.26 -8.63 -1.25
CA VAL A 157 -18.57 -9.15 -1.67
C VAL A 157 -19.30 -9.68 -0.41
N PRO A 158 -20.54 -9.26 -0.11
CA PRO A 158 -21.13 -9.34 1.24
C PRO A 158 -21.39 -10.77 1.76
N PRO A 159 -21.71 -10.97 3.07
CA PRO A 159 -22.12 -12.27 3.63
C PRO A 159 -23.36 -12.89 2.96
N SER A 160 -24.03 -12.15 2.07
CA SER A 160 -25.24 -12.56 1.37
C SER A 160 -25.00 -13.16 -0.03
N ALA A 161 -23.75 -13.36 -0.46
CA ALA A 161 -23.43 -14.04 -1.72
C ALA A 161 -23.75 -15.55 -1.75
N GLN A 162 -24.50 -16.10 -0.77
CA GLN A 162 -25.10 -17.42 -0.95
C GLN A 162 -26.59 -17.60 -0.60
N LEU A 163 -27.32 -16.65 -0.01
CA LEU A 163 -28.74 -16.94 0.29
C LEU A 163 -29.78 -15.85 0.02
N MET A 164 -29.43 -14.59 -0.23
CA MET A 164 -30.44 -13.50 -0.26
C MET A 164 -30.50 -12.67 -1.55
N SER A 165 -29.81 -13.06 -2.62
CA SER A 165 -29.93 -12.35 -3.92
C SER A 165 -30.83 -13.05 -4.95
N ALA A 166 -31.39 -14.23 -4.69
CA ALA A 166 -32.19 -14.92 -5.71
C ALA A 166 -33.48 -15.64 -5.24
N ILE A 167 -33.69 -15.88 -3.94
CA ILE A 167 -34.80 -16.77 -3.50
C ILE A 167 -35.91 -16.02 -2.73
N ASN A 168 -35.62 -15.12 -1.79
CA ASN A 168 -36.69 -14.55 -0.95
C ASN A 168 -37.42 -13.30 -1.49
N LEU A 169 -36.89 -12.61 -2.49
CA LEU A 169 -37.62 -11.47 -3.10
C LEU A 169 -38.43 -11.84 -4.34
N LEU A 170 -38.15 -12.97 -4.99
CA LEU A 170 -38.98 -13.47 -6.11
C LEU A 170 -40.03 -14.50 -5.68
N LEU A 171 -39.91 -15.11 -4.50
CA LEU A 171 -40.94 -16.02 -3.95
C LEU A 171 -42.01 -15.34 -3.08
N LEU A 172 -41.91 -14.03 -2.81
CA LEU A 172 -42.89 -13.31 -1.97
C LEU A 172 -43.73 -12.25 -2.68
N ASP A 173 -43.44 -11.88 -3.92
CA ASP A 173 -44.40 -11.10 -4.75
C ASP A 173 -45.24 -12.00 -5.68
N GLY A 174 -44.94 -13.29 -5.73
CA GLY A 174 -45.87 -14.30 -6.22
C GLY A 174 -46.88 -14.71 -5.15
N LYS A 175 -47.77 -13.81 -4.66
CA LYS A 175 -49.07 -14.15 -4.03
C LYS A 175 -49.84 -12.91 -3.53
N LYS A 176 -50.59 -12.25 -4.43
CA LYS A 176 -52.08 -12.17 -4.39
C LYS A 176 -52.62 -11.35 -5.56
#